data_AF-A0A7V7TWL9-F1
#
_entry.id   AF-A0A7V7TWL9-F1
#
_cell.length_a   1.000
_cell.length_b   1.000
_cell.length_c   1.000
_cell.angle_alpha   90.00
_cell.angle_beta   90.00
_cell.angle_gamma   90.00
#
_symmetry.space_group_name_H-M   'P 1'
#
loop_
_entity.id
_entity.type
_entity.pdbx_description
1 polymer ?
#
loop_
_entity_poly.entity_id
_entity_poly.type
_entity_poly.pdbx_seq_one_letter_code
_entity_poly.pdbx_strand_id
1 'polypeptide(L)' 'MTDKRDAEKRDADHPTAGTNSRPLNDTIAQTGGGVPDDTSEAVEVEPEEQKRMEDNLLRPR' A
#
# COMPACT_ATOMS: atom_id res chain seq x y z
N MET A 1 -14.70 12.23 -35.53
CA MET A 1 -14.19 11.06 -34.78
C MET A 1 -13.14 11.58 -33.84
N THR A 2 -13.49 11.86 -32.59
CA THR A 2 -12.51 12.31 -31.59
C THR A 2 -11.79 11.08 -31.07
N ASP A 3 -10.48 11.06 -31.22
CA ASP A 3 -9.60 9.95 -30.88
C ASP A 3 -9.65 9.73 -29.36
N LYS A 4 -9.86 8.48 -28.91
CA LYS A 4 -9.86 8.16 -27.47
C LYS A 4 -8.52 8.48 -26.80
N ARG A 5 -7.43 8.60 -27.58
CA ARG A 5 -6.09 8.98 -27.10
C ARG A 5 -6.02 10.41 -26.55
N ASP A 6 -6.93 11.30 -26.97
CA ASP A 6 -6.98 12.67 -26.44
C ASP A 6 -7.75 12.76 -25.11
N ALA A 7 -8.53 11.74 -24.75
CA ALA A 7 -9.26 11.71 -23.49
C ALA A 7 -8.34 11.39 -22.30
N GLU A 8 -7.41 10.44 -22.45
CA GLU A 8 -6.46 10.03 -21.39
C GLU A 8 -5.52 11.17 -20.96
N LYS A 9 -5.20 12.10 -21.86
CA LYS A 9 -4.28 13.20 -21.55
C LYS A 9 -4.89 14.25 -20.62
N ARG A 10 -6.21 14.35 -20.52
CA ARG A 10 -6.90 15.34 -19.69
C ARG A 10 -6.98 14.94 -18.22
N ASP A 11 -6.91 13.65 -17.91
CA ASP A 11 -7.01 13.16 -16.53
C ASP A 11 -5.67 13.24 -15.78
N ALA A 12 -4.55 13.27 -16.50
CA ALA A 12 -3.22 13.47 -15.91
C ALA A 12 -2.99 14.91 -15.40
N ASP A 13 -3.68 15.90 -15.97
CA ASP A 13 -3.54 17.33 -15.61
C ASP A 13 -4.59 17.81 -14.59
N HIS A 14 -5.52 16.95 -14.15
CA HIS A 14 -6.52 17.29 -13.14
C HIS A 14 -6.25 16.52 -11.84
N PRO A 15 -5.34 17.00 -10.96
CA PRO A 15 -5.28 16.49 -9.61
C PRO A 15 -6.66 16.72 -8.97
N THR A 16 -7.33 15.64 -8.57
CA THR A 16 -8.64 15.74 -7.93
C THR A 16 -8.48 16.52 -6.63
N ALA A 17 -9.17 17.66 -6.51
CA ALA A 17 -9.18 18.49 -5.29
C ALA A 17 -10.04 17.86 -4.18
N GLY A 18 -10.02 16.53 -4.05
CA GLY A 18 -10.60 15.86 -2.90
C GLY A 18 -9.91 16.35 -1.63
N THR A 19 -10.60 16.31 -0.50
CA THR A 19 -10.08 16.70 0.84
C THR A 19 -8.93 15.83 1.35
N ASN A 20 -8.28 15.08 0.46
CA ASN A 20 -7.09 14.34 0.80
C ASN A 20 -5.91 15.31 0.81
N SER A 21 -5.67 15.93 1.97
CA SER A 21 -4.52 16.80 2.24
C SER A 21 -3.19 16.05 2.23
N ARG A 22 -3.14 14.77 1.80
CA ARG A 22 -1.87 14.06 1.65
C ARG A 22 -1.06 14.73 0.54
N PRO A 23 0.18 15.14 0.82
CA PRO A 23 1.08 15.59 -0.23
C PRO A 23 1.25 14.46 -1.26
N LEU A 24 1.02 14.79 -2.54
CA LEU A 24 1.14 13.83 -3.63
C LEU A 24 2.61 13.47 -3.94
N ASN A 25 3.53 14.40 -3.66
CA ASN A 25 4.94 14.31 -4.03
C ASN A 25 5.89 14.36 -2.83
N ASP A 26 5.36 14.34 -1.61
CA ASP A 26 6.18 14.29 -0.41
C ASP A 26 6.32 12.82 -0.01
N THR A 27 7.55 12.38 0.22
CA THR A 27 7.75 11.08 0.85
C THR A 27 7.14 11.16 2.24
N ILE A 28 6.51 10.09 2.73
CA ILE A 28 6.32 9.98 4.17
C ILE A 28 7.74 9.80 4.69
N ALA A 29 8.44 10.91 4.98
CA ALA A 29 9.73 10.85 5.63
C ALA A 29 9.50 10.01 6.89
N GLN A 30 10.11 8.83 6.95
CA GLN A 30 10.13 8.07 8.18
C GLN A 30 10.84 8.94 9.20
N THR A 31 10.07 9.64 10.02
CA THR A 31 10.61 10.55 11.03
C THR A 31 11.21 9.70 12.13
N GLY A 32 12.51 9.46 12.02
CA GLY A 32 13.29 8.71 13.01
C GLY A 32 14.60 8.28 12.41
N GLY A 33 15.67 9.03 12.69
CA GLY A 33 17.02 8.52 12.48
C GLY A 33 17.25 7.37 13.46
N GLY A 34 17.40 6.16 12.95
CA GLY A 34 17.59 4.96 13.76
C GLY A 34 17.49 3.72 12.88
N VAL A 35 18.20 2.66 13.25
CA VAL A 35 17.97 1.32 12.68
C VAL A 35 16.62 0.83 13.21
N PRO A 36 15.75 0.24 12.37
CA PRO A 36 14.55 -0.43 12.86
C PRO A 36 14.90 -1.38 14.00
N ASP A 37 14.17 -1.27 15.10
CA ASP A 37 14.33 -2.19 16.22
C ASP A 37 13.60 -3.50 15.88
N ASP A 38 14.32 -4.41 15.24
CA ASP A 38 13.82 -5.75 14.86
C ASP A 38 14.00 -6.78 16.00
N THR A 39 14.20 -6.32 17.26
CA THR A 39 14.38 -7.22 18.42
C THR A 39 13.07 -7.73 19.01
N SER A 40 11.96 -7.59 18.30
CA SER A 40 10.65 -8.06 18.74
C SER A 40 10.65 -9.54 19.12
N GLU A 41 9.89 -9.88 20.16
CA GLU A 41 9.69 -11.28 20.56
C GLU A 41 8.94 -12.07 19.49
N ALA A 42 9.26 -13.36 19.39
CA ALA A 42 8.57 -14.27 18.48
C ALA A 42 7.11 -14.45 18.93
N VAL A 43 6.18 -14.40 17.97
CA VAL A 43 4.77 -14.70 18.22
C VAL A 43 4.58 -16.21 18.22
N GLU A 44 4.11 -16.77 19.32
CA GLU A 44 3.67 -18.16 19.38
C GLU A 44 2.31 -18.30 18.68
N VAL A 45 2.23 -19.24 17.73
CA VAL A 45 1.01 -19.52 16.98
C VAL A 45 0.58 -20.95 17.24
N GLU A 46 -0.69 -21.15 17.57
CA GLU A 46 -1.22 -22.49 17.79
C GLU A 46 -1.25 -23.30 16.48
N PRO A 47 -1.08 -24.63 16.52
CA PRO A 47 -1.04 -25.46 15.30
C PRO A 47 -2.30 -25.36 14.42
N GLU A 48 -3.46 -25.10 15.00
CA GLU A 48 -4.70 -24.91 14.26
C GLU A 48 -4.72 -23.57 13.50
N GLU A 49 -4.20 -22.53 14.12
CA GLU A 49 -4.13 -21.20 13.54
C GLU A 49 -3.10 -21.15 12.40
N GLN A 50 -1.96 -21.82 12.56
CA GLN A 50 -0.95 -21.96 11.51
C GLN A 50 -1.55 -22.54 10.22
N LYS A 51 -2.35 -23.60 10.31
CA LYS A 51 -3.02 -24.21 9.14
C LYS A 51 -3.96 -23.24 8.44
N ARG A 52 -4.74 -22.46 9.21
CA ARG A 52 -5.65 -21.45 8.65
C ARG A 52 -4.88 -20.36 7.90
N MET A 53 -3.71 -19.96 8.41
CA MET A 53 -2.87 -18.97 7.74
C MET A 53 -2.29 -19.51 6.44
N GLU A 54 -1.78 -20.75 6.44
CA GLU A 54 -1.25 -21.43 5.25
C GLU A 54 -2.32 -21.56 4.16
N ASP A 55 -3.52 -22.02 4.51
CA ASP A 55 -4.64 -22.16 3.58
C ASP A 55 -5.06 -20.82 2.95
N ASN A 56 -5.03 -19.74 3.73
CA ASN A 56 -5.38 -18.39 3.24
C ASN A 56 -4.27 -17.78 2.38
N LEU A 57 -3.01 -18.06 2.69
CA LEU A 57 -1.86 -17.55 1.93
C LEU A 57 -1.71 -18.26 0.59
N LEU A 58 -1.96 -19.56 0.54
CA LEU A 58 -1.79 -20.40 -0.65
C LEU A 58 -3.02 -20.41 -1.56
N ARG A 59 -4.12 -19.75 -1.17
CA ARG A 59 -5.30 -19.63 -2.04
C ARG A 59 -4.96 -18.74 -3.25
N PRO A 60 -5.07 -19.25 -4.49
CA PRO A 60 -4.97 -18.41 -5.68
C PRO A 60 -6.10 -17.39 -5.65
N ARG A 61 -5.76 -16.13 -5.93
CA ARG A 61 -6.71 -15.01 -6.00
C ARG A 61 -7.53 -15.04 -7.27
#